data_AF-A0A2J6X1I6-F1
#
_entry.id   AF-A0A2J6X1I6-F1
#
_cell.length_a   1.000
_cell.length_b   1.000
_cell.length_c   1.000
_cell.angle_alpha   90.00
_cell.angle_beta   90.00
_cell.angle_gamma   90.00
#
_symmetry.space_group_name_H-M   'P 1'
#
loop_
_entity.id
_entity.type
_entity.pdbx_description
1 polymer ?
#
loop_
_entity_poly.entity_id
_entity_poly.type
_entity_poly.pdbx_seq_one_letter_code
_entity_poly.pdbx_strand_id
1 'polypeptide(L)'
;MKLIETQLYFYLENGEKRSPNYGYVFNVGLPKKESDYFLATEQIVKDKPDYLKYLKEVKWAIYDKNFERKTAYHTWIHTAGLVKGQSPFYKVEENKMEALFTLEGQKTEFFEKIRDRGALTGESIYFWGKRNGKFAIYNVHTGEKLTEDFKSSVLAGVILGRGTYFVGSYGEEIFYIFDLITGERLTKAFDEHKLIEILKHGDLERAVDEIGK
;
A
#
# COMPACT_ATOMS: atom_id res chain seq x y z
N MET A 1 -15.06 -18.58 -11.48
CA MET A 1 -15.86 -17.39 -11.07
C MET A 1 -15.43 -16.14 -11.86
N LYS A 2 -16.36 -15.26 -12.25
CA LYS A 2 -16.09 -14.01 -13.01
C LYS A 2 -16.95 -12.87 -12.45
N LEU A 3 -16.32 -11.76 -12.04
CA LEU A 3 -17.04 -10.52 -11.68
C LEU A 3 -17.18 -9.67 -12.95
N ILE A 4 -18.38 -9.14 -13.19
CA ILE A 4 -18.61 -8.18 -14.28
C ILE A 4 -19.06 -6.89 -13.63
N GLU A 5 -18.22 -5.86 -13.76
CA GLU A 5 -18.51 -4.51 -13.28
C GLU A 5 -19.67 -3.93 -14.09
N THR A 6 -20.88 -4.03 -13.53
CA THR A 6 -22.04 -3.12 -13.65
C THR A 6 -23.35 -3.76 -13.20
N GLN A 7 -23.38 -5.05 -12.83
CA GLN A 7 -24.51 -5.63 -12.11
C GLN A 7 -24.01 -6.66 -11.08
N LEU A 8 -24.23 -6.34 -9.81
CA LEU A 8 -23.87 -7.05 -8.57
C LEU A 8 -24.34 -8.52 -8.50
N TYR A 9 -23.86 -9.38 -9.39
CA TYR A 9 -24.16 -10.81 -9.36
C TYR A 9 -22.86 -11.61 -9.44
N PHE A 10 -22.67 -12.47 -8.44
CA PHE A 10 -21.66 -13.50 -8.52
C PHE A 10 -22.30 -14.74 -9.14
N TYR A 11 -21.72 -15.19 -10.23
CA TYR A 11 -22.03 -16.48 -10.84
C TYR A 11 -20.99 -17.49 -10.34
N LEU A 12 -21.44 -18.45 -9.54
CA LEU A 12 -20.65 -19.61 -9.14
C LEU A 12 -20.48 -20.54 -10.36
N GLU A 13 -19.41 -21.34 -10.39
CA GLU A 13 -19.09 -22.21 -11.55
C GLU A 13 -20.14 -23.31 -11.81
N ASN A 14 -21.01 -23.58 -10.83
CA ASN A 14 -22.18 -24.44 -10.95
C ASN A 14 -23.42 -23.73 -11.52
N GLY A 15 -23.33 -22.45 -11.90
CA GLY A 15 -24.46 -21.65 -12.38
C GLY A 15 -25.34 -21.05 -11.28
N GLU A 16 -25.04 -21.29 -10.00
CA GLU A 16 -25.77 -20.67 -8.90
C GLU A 16 -25.48 -19.17 -8.80
N LYS A 17 -26.56 -18.40 -8.67
CA LYS A 17 -26.53 -16.95 -8.46
C LYS A 17 -26.55 -16.69 -6.95
N ARG A 18 -25.40 -16.35 -6.38
CA ARG A 18 -25.36 -15.74 -5.04
C ARG A 18 -25.30 -14.22 -5.22
N SER A 19 -26.33 -13.54 -4.73
CA SER A 19 -26.39 -12.09 -4.70
C SER A 19 -26.43 -11.64 -3.26
N PRO A 20 -25.29 -11.60 -2.54
CA PRO A 20 -25.23 -10.84 -1.30
C PRO A 20 -25.63 -9.40 -1.63
N ASN A 21 -26.40 -8.76 -0.74
CA ASN A 21 -26.85 -7.38 -0.89
C ASN A 21 -25.68 -6.40 -0.69
N TYR A 22 -24.68 -6.43 -1.56
CA TYR A 22 -23.63 -5.42 -1.56
C TYR A 22 -24.11 -4.16 -2.28
N GLY A 23 -23.68 -3.01 -1.79
CA GLY A 23 -23.91 -1.73 -2.44
C GLY A 23 -22.95 -1.49 -3.60
N TYR A 24 -21.67 -1.85 -3.41
CA TYR A 24 -20.63 -1.74 -4.43
C TYR A 24 -19.54 -2.79 -4.19
N VAL A 25 -18.94 -3.29 -5.27
CA VAL A 25 -17.82 -4.25 -5.25
C VAL A 25 -16.74 -3.73 -6.21
N PHE A 26 -15.49 -3.62 -5.73
CA PHE A 26 -14.39 -3.22 -6.61
C PHE A 26 -14.03 -4.32 -7.62
N ASN A 27 -13.71 -3.91 -8.86
CA ASN A 27 -13.27 -4.81 -9.93
C ASN A 27 -11.75 -5.12 -9.87
N VAL A 28 -11.32 -5.69 -8.75
CA VAL A 28 -9.94 -6.17 -8.46
C VAL A 28 -10.03 -7.32 -7.47
N GLY A 29 -8.94 -8.06 -7.28
CA GLY A 29 -8.92 -9.23 -6.41
C GLY A 29 -9.62 -10.42 -7.05
N LEU A 30 -10.46 -11.08 -6.28
CA LEU A 30 -11.29 -12.21 -6.69
C LEU A 30 -12.00 -12.01 -8.05
N PRO A 31 -12.63 -10.86 -8.33
CA PRO A 31 -13.09 -10.43 -9.65
C PRO A 31 -12.20 -10.71 -10.85
N LYS A 32 -10.90 -10.42 -10.68
CA LYS A 32 -9.85 -10.55 -11.69
C LYS A 32 -9.01 -11.81 -11.48
N LYS A 33 -9.41 -12.69 -10.56
CA LYS A 33 -8.66 -13.87 -10.14
C LYS A 33 -7.26 -13.55 -9.60
N GLU A 34 -7.10 -12.37 -8.99
CA GLU A 34 -5.84 -11.93 -8.38
C GLU A 34 -5.67 -12.50 -6.96
N SER A 35 -6.76 -12.79 -6.26
CA SER A 35 -6.77 -13.39 -4.92
C SER A 35 -8.10 -14.09 -4.61
N ASP A 36 -8.22 -14.66 -3.42
CA ASP A 36 -9.48 -15.19 -2.87
C ASP A 36 -10.36 -14.12 -2.19
N TYR A 37 -9.98 -12.83 -2.29
CA TYR A 37 -10.61 -11.74 -1.57
C TYR A 37 -11.15 -10.64 -2.49
N PHE A 38 -12.19 -9.95 -2.05
CA PHE A 38 -12.68 -8.74 -2.70
C PHE A 38 -13.08 -7.68 -1.68
N LEU A 39 -13.10 -6.43 -2.14
CA LEU A 39 -13.48 -5.26 -1.34
C LEU A 39 -14.90 -4.82 -1.73
N ALA A 40 -15.77 -4.69 -0.73
CA ALA A 40 -17.16 -4.32 -0.96
C ALA A 40 -17.76 -3.46 0.17
N THR A 41 -18.91 -2.88 -0.13
CA THR A 41 -19.78 -2.18 0.83
C THR A 41 -21.11 -2.93 0.92
N GLU A 42 -21.77 -2.90 2.07
CA GLU A 42 -23.14 -3.43 2.20
C GLU A 42 -24.20 -2.35 1.99
N GLN A 43 -23.86 -1.09 2.25
CA GLN A 43 -24.81 0.00 2.07
C GLN A 43 -25.07 0.26 0.58
N ILE A 44 -26.30 0.01 0.14
CA ILE A 44 -26.75 0.26 -1.23
C ILE A 44 -26.78 1.77 -1.50
N VAL A 45 -25.85 2.24 -2.33
CA VAL A 45 -25.76 3.66 -2.74
C VAL A 45 -25.99 3.89 -4.23
N LYS A 46 -26.04 2.82 -5.03
CA LYS A 46 -26.18 2.89 -6.50
C LYS A 46 -27.46 3.61 -6.98
N ASP A 47 -28.52 3.58 -6.18
CA ASP A 47 -29.80 4.21 -6.50
C ASP A 47 -29.86 5.69 -6.10
N LYS A 48 -28.75 6.23 -5.58
CA LYS A 48 -28.65 7.64 -5.17
C LYS A 48 -28.20 8.52 -6.36
N PRO A 49 -28.71 9.76 -6.49
CA PRO A 49 -28.41 10.66 -7.62
C PRO A 49 -26.92 10.96 -7.84
N ASP A 50 -26.09 10.88 -6.79
CA ASP A 50 -24.63 11.03 -6.84
C ASP A 50 -23.97 9.93 -5.99
N TYR A 51 -24.10 8.68 -6.42
CA TYR A 51 -23.58 7.54 -5.68
C TYR A 51 -22.07 7.63 -5.39
N LEU A 52 -21.28 8.32 -6.23
CA LEU A 52 -19.84 8.54 -6.02
C LEU A 52 -19.55 9.36 -4.77
N LYS A 53 -20.35 10.40 -4.50
CA LYS A 53 -20.26 11.15 -3.24
C LYS A 53 -20.57 10.25 -2.05
N TYR A 54 -21.61 9.43 -2.14
CA TYR A 54 -21.97 8.51 -1.06
C TYR A 54 -20.95 7.38 -0.85
N LEU A 55 -20.23 6.93 -1.89
CA LEU A 55 -19.14 5.96 -1.75
C LEU A 55 -17.99 6.45 -0.85
N LYS A 56 -17.89 7.77 -0.59
CA LYS A 56 -16.93 8.33 0.38
C LYS A 56 -17.41 8.25 1.83
N GLU A 57 -18.70 8.01 2.04
CA GLU A 57 -19.35 7.98 3.36
C GLU A 57 -19.67 6.56 3.82
N VAL A 58 -19.81 5.61 2.88
CA VAL A 58 -20.02 4.20 3.20
C VAL A 58 -18.78 3.59 3.85
N LYS A 59 -19.04 2.53 4.62
CA LYS A 59 -17.98 1.69 5.16
C LYS A 59 -17.67 0.52 4.25
N TRP A 60 -16.40 0.12 4.27
CA TRP A 60 -15.82 -0.91 3.44
C TRP A 60 -15.34 -2.08 4.28
N ALA A 61 -15.46 -3.30 3.75
CA ALA A 61 -14.90 -4.50 4.35
C ALA A 61 -14.37 -5.46 3.27
N ILE A 62 -13.42 -6.31 3.66
CA ILE A 62 -12.92 -7.38 2.81
C ILE A 62 -13.75 -8.65 3.05
N TYR A 63 -14.12 -9.30 1.95
CA TYR A 63 -14.87 -10.55 1.92
C TYR A 63 -14.06 -11.62 1.18
N ASP A 64 -14.29 -12.89 1.50
CA ASP A 64 -13.67 -14.01 0.82
C ASP A 64 -14.52 -14.56 -0.34
N LYS A 65 -13.98 -15.54 -1.07
CA LYS A 65 -14.68 -16.26 -2.15
C LYS A 65 -15.98 -16.96 -1.76
N ASN A 66 -16.24 -17.13 -0.46
CA ASN A 66 -17.47 -17.71 0.08
C ASN A 66 -18.49 -16.63 0.49
N PHE A 67 -18.20 -15.35 0.24
CA PHE A 67 -18.99 -14.18 0.62
C PHE A 67 -19.01 -13.90 2.12
N GLU A 68 -18.05 -14.45 2.86
CA GLU A 68 -17.90 -14.20 4.29
C GLU A 68 -17.05 -12.95 4.53
N ARG A 69 -17.54 -12.04 5.37
CA ARG A 69 -16.79 -10.87 5.80
C ARG A 69 -15.60 -11.30 6.65
N LYS A 70 -14.39 -10.86 6.29
CA LYS A 70 -13.14 -11.20 7.01
C LYS A 70 -12.55 -10.05 7.81
N THR A 71 -13.08 -8.84 7.65
CA THR A 71 -12.60 -7.66 8.40
C THR A 71 -13.75 -6.94 9.09
N ALA A 72 -13.40 -6.05 10.01
CA ALA A 72 -14.33 -5.00 10.44
C ALA A 72 -14.63 -4.04 9.28
N TYR A 73 -15.65 -3.22 9.48
CA TYR A 73 -15.95 -2.09 8.61
C TYR A 73 -14.98 -0.94 8.87
N HIS A 74 -14.46 -0.38 7.80
CA HIS A 74 -13.54 0.75 7.82
C HIS A 74 -14.03 1.90 6.95
N THR A 75 -13.58 3.12 7.24
CA THR A 75 -13.85 4.29 6.39
C THR A 75 -13.31 4.06 4.98
N TRP A 76 -12.12 3.49 4.86
CA TRP A 76 -11.57 3.08 3.58
C TRP A 76 -10.54 1.97 3.74
N ILE A 77 -10.48 1.07 2.75
CA ILE A 77 -9.47 0.01 2.64
C ILE A 77 -8.86 0.10 1.24
N HIS A 78 -7.54 0.18 1.15
CA HIS A 78 -6.85 0.15 -0.13
C HIS A 78 -6.89 -1.26 -0.73
N THR A 79 -6.97 -1.32 -2.06
CA THR A 79 -7.00 -2.61 -2.78
C THR A 79 -5.62 -3.23 -2.99
N ALA A 80 -4.54 -2.47 -2.81
CA ALA A 80 -3.19 -3.03 -2.82
C ALA A 80 -2.97 -3.98 -1.63
N GLY A 81 -2.08 -4.96 -1.81
CA GLY A 81 -1.82 -5.99 -0.81
C GLY A 81 -2.82 -7.13 -0.88
N LEU A 82 -3.51 -7.41 0.23
CA LEU A 82 -4.34 -8.60 0.42
C LEU A 82 -5.38 -8.79 -0.68
N VAL A 83 -6.13 -7.74 -1.02
CA VAL A 83 -7.20 -7.82 -2.03
C VAL A 83 -6.62 -8.19 -3.40
N LYS A 84 -5.46 -7.64 -3.79
CA LYS A 84 -4.78 -7.99 -5.05
C LYS A 84 -3.85 -9.20 -4.97
N GLY A 85 -3.83 -9.91 -3.83
CA GLY A 85 -2.98 -11.10 -3.64
C GLY A 85 -1.48 -10.80 -3.62
N GLN A 86 -1.08 -9.57 -3.32
CA GLN A 86 0.32 -9.14 -3.38
C GLN A 86 1.08 -9.40 -2.07
N SER A 87 0.38 -9.30 -0.95
CA SER A 87 0.94 -9.48 0.39
C SER A 87 -0.18 -9.88 1.36
N PRO A 88 0.12 -10.38 2.58
CA PRO A 88 -0.90 -10.62 3.60
C PRO A 88 -1.45 -9.32 4.22
N PHE A 89 -0.85 -8.17 3.89
CA PHE A 89 -1.22 -6.88 4.47
C PHE A 89 -2.29 -6.17 3.64
N TYR A 90 -3.17 -5.44 4.29
CA TYR A 90 -4.02 -4.43 3.66
C TYR A 90 -3.88 -3.11 4.40
N LYS A 91 -4.05 -2.00 3.68
CA LYS A 91 -3.96 -0.66 4.26
C LYS A 91 -5.34 -0.10 4.53
N VAL A 92 -5.55 0.35 5.75
CA VAL A 92 -6.78 0.99 6.21
C VAL A 92 -6.53 2.48 6.38
N GLU A 93 -7.50 3.31 5.98
CA GLU A 93 -7.55 4.73 6.31
C GLU A 93 -8.70 5.01 7.29
N GLU A 94 -8.38 5.64 8.42
CA GLU A 94 -9.34 6.13 9.41
C GLU A 94 -8.92 7.52 9.88
N ASN A 95 -9.85 8.47 9.94
CA ASN A 95 -9.58 9.85 10.37
C ASN A 95 -8.38 10.50 9.65
N LYS A 96 -8.21 10.23 8.34
CA LYS A 96 -7.08 10.67 7.50
C LYS A 96 -5.71 10.13 7.93
N MET A 97 -5.71 9.04 8.69
CA MET A 97 -4.51 8.33 9.11
C MET A 97 -4.54 6.92 8.52
N GLU A 98 -3.37 6.40 8.18
CA GLU A 98 -3.19 5.11 7.54
C GLU A 98 -2.47 4.12 8.45
N ALA A 99 -2.90 2.85 8.44
CA ALA A 99 -2.23 1.75 9.13
C ALA A 99 -2.30 0.47 8.30
N LEU A 100 -1.32 -0.43 8.50
CA LEU A 100 -1.31 -1.76 7.89
C LEU A 100 -1.94 -2.78 8.85
N PHE A 101 -2.77 -3.62 8.27
CA PHE A 101 -3.49 -4.70 8.93
C PHE A 101 -3.22 -6.01 8.21
N THR A 102 -3.48 -7.10 8.90
CA THR A 102 -3.69 -8.44 8.33
C THR A 102 -5.07 -8.94 8.74
N LEU A 103 -5.48 -10.11 8.30
CA LEU A 103 -6.72 -10.72 8.78
C LEU A 103 -6.71 -11.02 10.29
N GLU A 104 -5.54 -11.09 10.94
CA GLU A 104 -5.44 -11.20 12.40
C GLU A 104 -5.63 -9.86 13.13
N GLY A 105 -5.68 -8.75 12.40
CA GLY A 105 -5.84 -7.40 12.96
C GLY A 105 -4.72 -6.43 12.59
N GLN A 106 -4.71 -5.30 13.28
CA GLN A 106 -3.77 -4.19 13.07
C GLN A 106 -2.33 -4.63 13.36
N LYS A 107 -1.38 -4.30 12.47
CA LYS A 107 0.04 -4.63 12.62
C LYS A 107 0.91 -3.40 12.86
N THR A 108 0.50 -2.24 12.34
CA THR A 108 1.20 -0.99 12.59
C THR A 108 0.31 -0.03 13.34
N GLU A 109 0.89 0.85 14.12
CA GLU A 109 0.24 2.09 14.55
C GLU A 109 -0.22 2.94 13.36
N PHE A 110 -1.01 3.98 13.63
CA PHE A 110 -1.48 4.91 12.62
C PHE A 110 -0.39 5.94 12.25
N PHE A 111 -0.33 6.26 10.95
CA PHE A 111 0.58 7.21 10.33
C PHE A 111 -0.23 8.25 9.56
N GLU A 112 0.31 9.45 9.35
CA GLU A 112 -0.32 10.42 8.44
C GLU A 112 -0.43 9.86 7.01
N LYS A 113 0.53 8.99 6.64
CA LYS A 113 0.59 8.31 5.35
C LYS A 113 1.53 7.11 5.41
N ILE A 114 1.18 6.05 4.71
CA ILE A 114 2.01 4.90 4.39
C ILE A 114 2.12 4.81 2.87
N ARG A 115 3.33 4.71 2.32
CA ARG A 115 3.49 4.59 0.86
C ARG A 115 2.98 3.24 0.35
N ASP A 116 2.49 3.24 -0.89
CA ASP A 116 1.81 2.10 -1.49
C ASP A 116 2.76 1.00 -2.03
N ARG A 117 3.95 0.84 -1.42
CA ARG A 117 4.97 -0.15 -1.82
C ARG A 117 5.66 -0.77 -0.60
N GLY A 118 6.49 -1.79 -0.82
CA GLY A 118 7.22 -2.48 0.23
C GLY A 118 6.31 -3.47 0.94
N ALA A 119 6.17 -3.37 2.26
CA ALA A 119 5.35 -4.30 3.03
C ALA A 119 3.93 -4.46 2.47
N LEU A 120 3.28 -3.37 2.03
CA LEU A 120 1.92 -3.42 1.48
C LEU A 120 1.84 -4.29 0.22
N THR A 121 2.83 -4.26 -0.66
CA THR A 121 2.81 -4.98 -1.95
C THR A 121 3.75 -6.18 -2.01
N GLY A 122 4.36 -6.53 -0.87
CA GLY A 122 5.11 -7.77 -0.69
C GLY A 122 6.56 -7.73 -1.19
N GLU A 123 7.10 -6.59 -1.63
CA GLU A 123 8.47 -6.55 -2.12
C GLU A 123 9.52 -6.59 -0.99
N SER A 124 9.19 -6.10 0.19
CA SER A 124 10.05 -6.20 1.36
C SER A 124 9.23 -6.11 2.65
N ILE A 125 9.88 -6.34 3.80
CA ILE A 125 9.27 -6.17 5.12
C ILE A 125 9.21 -4.69 5.56
N TYR A 126 9.68 -3.77 4.72
CA TYR A 126 9.85 -2.37 5.05
C TYR A 126 8.78 -1.50 4.42
N PHE A 127 8.43 -0.39 5.07
CA PHE A 127 7.54 0.61 4.50
C PHE A 127 7.97 2.02 4.87
N TRP A 128 7.61 2.98 4.03
CA TRP A 128 7.70 4.40 4.36
C TRP A 128 6.46 4.84 5.13
N GLY A 129 6.63 5.20 6.39
CA GLY A 129 5.60 5.80 7.24
C GLY A 129 5.85 7.29 7.45
N LYS A 130 4.77 8.09 7.45
CA LYS A 130 4.81 9.55 7.65
C LYS A 130 4.28 9.95 9.02
N ARG A 131 5.04 10.78 9.76
CA ARG A 131 4.68 11.36 11.05
C ARG A 131 5.20 12.79 11.16
N ASN A 132 4.41 13.68 11.74
CA ASN A 132 4.77 15.08 11.94
C ASN A 132 5.32 15.74 10.66
N GLY A 133 4.71 15.45 9.51
CA GLY A 133 5.17 15.98 8.24
C GLY A 133 6.39 15.29 7.59
N LYS A 134 7.02 14.31 8.24
CA LYS A 134 8.27 13.65 7.81
C LYS A 134 8.12 12.16 7.58
N PHE A 135 8.98 11.56 6.76
CA PHE A 135 9.00 10.14 6.42
C PHE A 135 10.17 9.42 7.07
N ALA A 136 9.94 8.21 7.55
CA ALA A 136 10.99 7.27 7.97
C ALA A 136 10.66 5.85 7.48
N ILE A 137 11.68 5.00 7.38
CA ILE A 137 11.49 3.58 7.08
C ILE A 137 11.20 2.82 8.36
N TYR A 138 10.21 1.95 8.32
CA TYR A 138 9.80 1.11 9.42
C TYR A 138 9.82 -0.37 9.02
N ASN A 139 10.07 -1.24 9.99
CA ASN A 139 9.86 -2.68 9.85
C ASN A 139 8.40 -3.02 10.19
N VAL A 140 7.67 -3.66 9.27
CA VAL A 140 6.25 -3.98 9.48
C VAL A 140 6.00 -5.02 10.57
N HIS A 141 6.98 -5.88 10.88
CA HIS A 141 6.83 -6.94 11.87
C HIS A 141 7.14 -6.47 13.28
N THR A 142 8.17 -5.64 13.44
CA THR A 142 8.60 -5.15 14.77
C THR A 142 8.00 -3.79 15.11
N GLY A 143 7.52 -3.03 14.12
CA GLY A 143 7.10 -1.63 14.29
C GLY A 143 8.27 -0.65 14.49
N GLU A 144 9.50 -1.13 14.45
CA GLU A 144 10.70 -0.32 14.69
C GLU A 144 10.91 0.71 13.58
N LYS A 145 11.21 1.95 13.99
CA LYS A 145 11.70 3.02 13.11
C LYS A 145 13.19 2.79 12.85
N LEU A 146 13.55 2.56 11.59
CA LEU A 146 14.91 2.16 11.20
C LEU A 146 15.77 3.32 10.69
N THR A 147 15.16 4.45 10.35
CA THR A 147 15.87 5.61 9.82
C THR A 147 15.48 6.86 10.56
N GLU A 148 16.30 7.90 10.43
CA GLU A 148 15.90 9.26 10.80
C GLU A 148 14.76 9.82 9.94
N ASP A 149 14.36 11.05 10.21
CA ASP A 149 13.24 11.73 9.58
C ASP A 149 13.66 12.49 8.30
N PHE A 150 13.07 12.08 7.18
CA PHE A 150 13.27 12.71 5.87
C PHE A 150 12.07 13.56 5.46
N LYS A 151 12.30 14.60 4.67
CA LYS A 151 11.23 15.42 4.07
C LYS A 151 10.49 14.67 2.95
N SER A 152 11.19 13.79 2.25
CA SER A 152 10.67 13.02 1.11
C SER A 152 10.91 11.53 1.30
N SER A 153 10.11 10.72 0.60
CA SER A 153 10.25 9.26 0.54
C SER A 153 10.38 8.82 -0.90
N VAL A 154 11.44 8.09 -1.21
CA VAL A 154 11.70 7.54 -2.55
C VAL A 154 11.43 6.04 -2.54
N LEU A 155 10.71 5.56 -3.54
CA LEU A 155 10.35 4.15 -3.71
C LEU A 155 11.44 3.43 -4.50
N ALA A 156 12.55 3.13 -3.85
CA ALA A 156 13.72 2.49 -4.45
C ALA A 156 14.42 1.57 -3.44
N GLY A 157 15.37 0.77 -3.95
CA GLY A 157 16.27 -0.05 -3.14
C GLY A 157 15.52 -0.96 -2.17
N VAL A 158 15.82 -0.82 -0.88
CA VAL A 158 15.33 -1.69 0.20
C VAL A 158 13.80 -1.75 0.31
N ILE A 159 13.10 -0.67 -0.07
CA ILE A 159 11.63 -0.64 -0.11
C ILE A 159 11.07 -1.54 -1.22
N LEU A 160 11.82 -1.72 -2.30
CA LEU A 160 11.46 -2.60 -3.41
C LEU A 160 12.12 -3.98 -3.31
N GLY A 161 12.68 -4.33 -2.14
CA GLY A 161 13.35 -5.61 -1.92
C GLY A 161 14.70 -5.75 -2.61
N ARG A 162 15.38 -4.63 -2.92
CA ARG A 162 16.65 -4.61 -3.66
C ARG A 162 17.77 -4.04 -2.79
N GLY A 163 18.75 -4.88 -2.47
CA GLY A 163 19.90 -4.50 -1.64
C GLY A 163 19.46 -3.92 -0.29
N THR A 164 20.35 -3.18 0.35
CA THR A 164 20.09 -2.51 1.64
C THR A 164 19.96 -0.99 1.50
N TYR A 165 20.13 -0.47 0.29
CA TYR A 165 20.26 0.96 0.08
C TYR A 165 18.91 1.66 -0.05
N PHE A 166 18.84 2.92 0.34
CA PHE A 166 17.66 3.76 0.16
C PHE A 166 18.06 5.21 -0.11
N VAL A 167 17.12 5.99 -0.65
CA VAL A 167 17.32 7.42 -0.89
C VAL A 167 16.54 8.23 0.13
N GLY A 168 17.24 9.11 0.83
CA GLY A 168 16.69 10.08 1.77
C GLY A 168 16.91 11.52 1.30
N SER A 169 16.05 12.44 1.74
CA SER A 169 16.20 13.89 1.51
C SER A 169 15.76 14.67 2.74
N TYR A 170 16.57 15.64 3.17
CA TYR A 170 16.24 16.52 4.29
C TYR A 170 15.50 17.80 3.87
N GLY A 171 15.55 18.17 2.58
CA GLY A 171 15.05 19.44 2.07
C GLY A 171 15.55 19.75 0.66
N GLU A 172 14.99 20.82 0.07
CA GLU A 172 15.49 21.53 -1.12
C GLU A 172 15.94 20.66 -2.31
N GLU A 173 15.23 19.55 -2.58
CA GLU A 173 15.53 18.69 -3.74
C GLU A 173 16.97 18.10 -3.71
N ILE A 174 17.57 18.05 -2.52
CA ILE A 174 18.86 17.41 -2.29
C ILE A 174 18.64 16.01 -1.73
N PHE A 175 19.29 15.03 -2.36
CA PHE A 175 19.17 13.61 -2.06
C PHE A 175 20.52 13.00 -1.69
N TYR A 176 20.45 11.91 -0.94
CA TYR A 176 21.60 11.10 -0.57
C TYR A 176 21.19 9.62 -0.60
N ILE A 177 22.14 8.74 -0.91
CA ILE A 177 21.96 7.30 -0.74
C ILE A 177 22.54 6.91 0.62
N PHE A 178 21.80 6.07 1.34
CA PHE A 178 22.16 5.53 2.64
C PHE A 178 22.10 4.00 2.60
N ASP A 179 22.87 3.36 3.47
CA ASP A 179 22.72 1.94 3.79
C ASP A 179 21.83 1.77 5.01
N LEU A 180 20.75 0.99 4.88
CA LEU A 180 19.84 0.72 6.00
C LEU A 180 20.51 -0.06 7.13
N ILE A 181 21.52 -0.88 6.85
CA ILE A 181 22.14 -1.76 7.85
C ILE A 181 23.11 -0.97 8.74
N THR A 182 23.97 -0.17 8.13
CA THR A 182 24.99 0.60 8.85
C THR A 182 24.48 1.98 9.28
N GLY A 183 23.41 2.47 8.65
CA GLY A 183 22.93 3.84 8.80
C GLY A 183 23.85 4.87 8.12
N GLU A 184 24.91 4.43 7.43
CA GLU A 184 25.86 5.34 6.81
C GLU A 184 25.26 6.02 5.57
N ARG A 185 25.56 7.31 5.43
CA ARG A 185 25.44 8.03 4.17
C ARG A 185 26.56 7.59 3.22
N LEU A 186 26.19 7.05 2.07
CA LEU A 186 27.12 6.48 1.10
C LEU A 186 27.57 7.46 0.02
N THR A 187 26.82 8.54 -0.19
CA THR A 187 27.10 9.49 -1.28
C THR A 187 27.24 10.94 -0.81
N LYS A 188 27.87 11.75 -1.65
CA LYS A 188 27.64 13.20 -1.69
C LYS A 188 26.18 13.52 -2.01
N ALA A 189 25.82 14.78 -1.76
CA ALA A 189 24.54 15.35 -2.18
C ALA A 189 24.40 15.27 -3.72
N PHE A 190 23.21 14.91 -4.18
CA PHE A 190 22.84 15.00 -5.60
C PHE A 190 21.42 15.55 -5.75
N ASP A 191 21.11 16.09 -6.93
CA ASP A 191 19.85 16.77 -7.23
C ASP A 191 18.77 15.81 -7.78
N GLU A 192 17.59 16.36 -8.05
CA GLU A 192 16.48 15.61 -8.65
C GLU A 192 16.81 15.06 -10.04
N HIS A 193 17.62 15.76 -10.84
CA HIS A 193 17.99 15.29 -12.17
C HIS A 193 18.79 13.99 -12.10
N LYS A 194 19.80 13.94 -11.21
CA LYS A 194 20.57 12.73 -10.96
C LYS A 194 19.71 11.64 -10.33
N LEU A 195 18.80 11.98 -9.42
CA LEU A 195 17.84 11.01 -8.87
C LEU A 195 17.02 10.33 -9.98
N ILE A 196 16.47 11.11 -10.93
CA ILE A 196 15.68 10.56 -12.05
C ILE A 196 16.54 9.62 -12.91
N GLU A 197 17.79 9.97 -13.17
CA GLU A 197 18.73 9.08 -13.89
C GLU A 197 18.93 7.75 -13.14
N ILE A 198 19.20 7.81 -11.84
CA ILE A 198 19.37 6.63 -10.98
C ILE A 198 18.12 5.74 -11.02
N LEU A 199 16.94 6.33 -10.89
CA LEU A 199 15.67 5.59 -10.86
C LEU A 199 15.31 4.92 -12.19
N LYS A 200 15.83 5.40 -13.34
CA LYS A 200 15.66 4.72 -14.63
C LYS A 200 16.38 3.38 -14.67
N HIS A 201 17.53 3.28 -14.01
CA HIS A 201 18.31 2.06 -13.92
C HIS A 201 17.90 1.21 -12.71
N GLY A 202 17.39 1.84 -11.66
CA GLY A 202 16.88 1.18 -10.45
C GLY A 202 17.95 0.46 -9.63
N ASP A 203 19.21 0.82 -9.85
CA ASP A 203 20.41 0.26 -9.24
C ASP A 203 21.10 1.35 -8.41
N LEU A 204 20.90 1.27 -7.09
CA LEU A 204 21.50 2.22 -6.15
C LEU A 204 22.97 1.89 -5.86
N GLU A 205 23.40 0.65 -6.06
CA GLU A 205 24.79 0.24 -5.81
C GLU A 205 25.71 0.88 -6.86
N ARG A 206 25.32 0.76 -8.13
CA ARG A 206 26.00 1.47 -9.22
C ARG A 206 26.00 2.98 -9.02
N ALA A 207 24.90 3.56 -8.53
CA ALA A 207 24.81 4.99 -8.27
C ALA A 207 25.78 5.44 -7.17
N VAL A 208 26.00 4.61 -6.14
CA VAL A 208 26.99 4.87 -5.09
C VAL A 208 28.40 4.92 -5.69
N ASP A 209 28.74 3.98 -6.57
CA ASP A 209 30.05 3.94 -7.23
C ASP A 209 30.28 5.17 -8.14
N GLU A 210 29.23 5.62 -8.85
CA GLU A 210 29.31 6.78 -9.75
C GLU A 210 29.43 8.12 -9.01
N ILE A 211 28.69 8.30 -7.90
CA ILE A 211 28.64 9.57 -7.16
C ILE A 211 29.81 9.67 -6.16
N GLY A 212 30.13 8.57 -5.48
CA GLY A 212 31.13 8.51 -4.41
C GLY A 212 30.72 9.25 -3.12
N LYS A 213 31.51 9.05 -2.06
CA LYS A 213 31.37 9.72 -0.75
C LYS A 213 31.80 11.19 -0.76
#